data_AF-A0A9W7DDS6-F1
#
_entry.id   AF-A0A9W7DDS6-F1
#
_cell.length_a   1.000
_cell.length_b   1.000
_cell.length_c   1.000
_cell.angle_alpha   90.00
_cell.angle_beta   90.00
_cell.angle_gamma   90.00
#
_symmetry.space_group_name_H-M   'P 1'
#
loop_
_entity.id
_entity.type
_entity.pdbx_description
1 polymer ?
#
loop_
_entity_poly.entity_id
_entity_poly.type
_entity_poly.pdbx_seq_one_letter_code
_entity_poly.pdbx_strand_id
1 'polypeptide(L)'
;MSDLEYGEFELEHRYQDVVNRLQWNTLKFNHTGEYLCASTLGATHDIYIWETSMGSLIKILEGSNEELIDVDWNYRNVAIVANGMDTGMVYIWSIIIPQRWSALAPDFEEIEENIDYEEKEDEFDLHDLDDDLNKIEEVEKVVVDVLTKEETDARGFPFDESFVIDVDLSLADD
;
A
#
# COMPACT_ATOMS: atom_id res chain seq x y z
N MET A 1 38.01 -7.72 26.56
CA MET A 1 37.41 -7.40 25.26
C MET A 1 36.71 -8.68 24.85
N SER A 2 35.42 -8.79 25.16
CA SER A 2 34.63 -10.01 24.97
C SER A 2 34.32 -10.18 23.49
N ASP A 3 34.72 -11.32 22.94
CA ASP A 3 34.38 -11.76 21.60
C ASP A 3 32.85 -11.80 21.46
N LEU A 4 32.30 -11.02 20.52
CA LEU A 4 30.91 -11.18 20.09
C LEU A 4 30.81 -12.54 19.38
N GLU A 5 30.01 -13.45 19.94
CA GLU A 5 29.46 -14.59 19.21
C GLU A 5 28.61 -14.03 18.06
N TYR A 6 29.19 -13.98 16.86
CA TYR A 6 28.40 -13.81 15.64
C TYR A 6 27.57 -15.07 15.46
N GLY A 7 26.25 -14.95 15.60
CA GLY A 7 25.32 -16.06 15.36
C GLY A 7 25.57 -16.69 13.99
N GLU A 8 25.48 -18.01 13.91
CA GLU A 8 25.56 -18.73 12.64
C GLU A 8 24.35 -18.38 11.77
N PHE A 9 24.59 -17.94 10.53
CA PHE A 9 23.53 -17.67 9.57
C PHE A 9 23.22 -18.93 8.76
N GLU A 10 21.94 -19.28 8.66
CA GLU A 10 21.47 -20.34 7.76
C GLU A 10 20.99 -19.74 6.43
N LEU A 11 21.31 -20.40 5.32
CA LEU A 11 20.84 -20.00 4.00
C LEU A 11 19.37 -20.39 3.86
N GLU A 12 18.48 -19.40 3.80
CA GLU A 12 17.06 -19.63 3.51
C GLU A 12 16.81 -19.79 2.01
N HIS A 13 17.13 -18.77 1.20
CA HIS A 13 16.76 -18.73 -0.22
C HIS A 13 17.86 -18.15 -1.13
N ARG A 14 17.78 -18.50 -2.43
CA ARG A 14 18.63 -17.94 -3.50
C ARG A 14 17.75 -17.39 -4.62
N TYR A 15 17.90 -16.10 -4.90
CA TYR A 15 17.17 -15.41 -5.96
C TYR A 15 18.05 -15.25 -7.21
N GLN A 16 17.65 -15.86 -8.31
CA GLN A 16 18.36 -15.80 -9.58
C GLN A 16 17.40 -15.89 -10.77
N ASP A 17 17.67 -15.12 -11.82
CA ASP A 17 17.02 -15.33 -13.11
C ASP A 17 17.74 -16.44 -13.87
N VAL A 18 17.16 -17.65 -13.88
CA VAL A 18 17.75 -18.83 -14.53
C VAL A 18 17.66 -18.74 -16.07
N VAL A 19 16.69 -17.97 -16.59
CA VAL A 19 16.40 -17.88 -18.02
C VAL A 19 17.29 -16.84 -18.68
N ASN A 20 17.23 -15.60 -18.20
CA ASN A 20 17.94 -14.48 -18.80
C ASN A 20 19.33 -14.26 -18.20
N ARG A 21 19.62 -14.88 -17.03
CA ARG A 21 20.90 -14.75 -16.31
C ARG A 21 21.28 -13.29 -16.03
N LEU A 22 20.27 -12.50 -15.67
CA LEU A 22 20.43 -11.10 -15.32
C LEU A 22 21.19 -10.95 -14.00
N GLN A 23 21.85 -9.80 -13.86
CA GLN A 23 22.42 -9.36 -12.58
C GLN A 23 21.45 -8.39 -11.90
N TRP A 24 21.56 -8.28 -10.59
CA TRP A 24 20.76 -7.36 -9.77
C TRP A 24 21.60 -6.14 -9.40
N ASN A 25 21.06 -4.94 -9.59
CA ASN A 25 21.76 -3.69 -9.26
C ASN A 25 21.59 -3.36 -7.78
N THR A 26 20.35 -3.28 -7.31
CA THR A 26 20.02 -3.01 -5.91
C THR A 26 18.91 -3.93 -5.42
N LEU A 27 18.80 -4.04 -4.10
CA LEU A 27 17.88 -4.92 -3.40
C LEU A 27 17.28 -4.17 -2.21
N LYS A 28 15.96 -4.25 -2.02
CA LYS A 28 15.30 -3.72 -0.83
C LYS A 28 14.22 -4.68 -0.35
N PHE A 29 14.19 -4.89 0.96
CA PHE A 29 13.04 -5.52 1.59
C PHE A 29 11.90 -4.51 1.70
N ASN A 30 10.67 -5.00 1.69
CA ASN A 30 9.55 -4.26 2.24
C ASN A 30 9.72 -4.11 3.77
N HIS A 31 8.84 -3.34 4.41
CA HIS A 31 8.95 -3.04 5.84
C HIS A 31 8.93 -4.26 6.76
N THR A 32 8.21 -5.33 6.40
CA THR A 32 8.09 -6.55 7.19
C THR A 32 9.15 -7.61 6.86
N GLY A 33 9.87 -7.46 5.75
CA GLY A 33 10.79 -8.48 5.24
C GLY A 33 10.11 -9.65 4.51
N GLU A 34 8.79 -9.61 4.33
CA GLU A 34 8.01 -10.63 3.60
C GLU A 34 8.19 -10.57 2.09
N TYR A 35 8.59 -9.40 1.58
CA TYR A 35 8.84 -9.17 0.16
C TYR A 35 10.23 -8.57 -0.05
N LEU A 36 10.89 -9.02 -1.10
CA LEU A 36 12.15 -8.50 -1.59
C LEU A 36 11.92 -7.93 -2.99
N CYS A 37 12.29 -6.68 -3.23
CA CYS A 37 12.37 -6.13 -4.57
C CYS A 37 13.82 -5.99 -5.04
N ALA A 38 14.04 -6.15 -6.34
CA ALA A 38 15.34 -5.92 -6.96
C ALA A 38 15.20 -5.26 -8.33
N SER A 39 16.10 -4.31 -8.62
CA SER A 39 16.27 -3.77 -9.97
C SER A 39 17.23 -4.63 -10.78
N THR A 40 16.99 -4.71 -12.09
CA THR A 40 17.80 -5.50 -13.03
C THR A 40 18.87 -4.67 -13.72
N LEU A 41 20.05 -5.28 -13.94
CA LEU A 41 21.07 -4.81 -14.87
C LEU A 41 20.76 -5.36 -16.27
N GLY A 42 20.62 -4.50 -17.27
CA GLY A 42 20.41 -4.89 -18.66
C GLY A 42 19.03 -4.54 -19.24
N ALA A 43 18.62 -5.29 -20.26
CA ALA A 43 17.62 -4.83 -21.24
C ALA A 43 16.14 -4.97 -20.82
N THR A 44 15.83 -5.60 -19.68
CA THR A 44 14.44 -5.79 -19.24
C THR A 44 13.86 -4.54 -18.59
N HIS A 45 14.70 -3.66 -18.02
CA HIS A 45 14.25 -2.37 -17.45
C HIS A 45 13.17 -2.51 -16.36
N ASP A 46 13.07 -3.68 -15.73
CA ASP A 46 11.99 -4.02 -14.80
C ASP A 46 12.50 -4.22 -13.36
N ILE A 47 11.58 -4.10 -12.41
CA ILE A 47 11.79 -4.44 -10.99
C ILE A 47 11.08 -5.77 -10.69
N TYR A 48 11.80 -6.70 -10.07
CA TYR A 48 11.28 -8.00 -9.70
C TYR A 48 10.93 -7.99 -8.22
N ILE A 49 9.80 -8.62 -7.85
CA ILE A 49 9.36 -8.76 -6.46
C ILE A 49 9.16 -10.23 -6.15
N TRP A 50 9.85 -10.70 -5.11
CA TRP A 50 9.71 -12.04 -4.57
C TRP A 50 9.06 -12.03 -3.20
N GLU A 51 8.33 -13.10 -2.92
CA GLU A 51 7.94 -13.48 -1.57
C GLU A 51 9.12 -14.20 -0.90
N THR A 52 9.47 -13.78 0.32
CA THR A 52 10.67 -14.27 1.02
C THR A 52 10.46 -15.60 1.74
N SER A 53 9.22 -15.93 2.09
CA SER A 53 8.87 -17.19 2.78
C SER A 53 9.14 -18.42 1.89
N MET A 54 8.68 -18.37 0.63
CA MET A 54 8.80 -19.45 -0.35
C MET A 54 9.89 -19.22 -1.39
N GLY A 55 10.46 -18.02 -1.46
CA GLY A 55 11.44 -17.63 -2.47
C GLY A 55 10.85 -17.49 -3.88
N SER A 56 9.53 -17.29 -3.99
CA SER A 56 8.80 -17.31 -5.26
C SER A 56 8.71 -15.91 -5.89
N LEU A 57 8.81 -15.81 -7.22
CA LEU A 57 8.60 -14.55 -7.94
C LEU A 57 7.11 -14.29 -8.05
N ILE A 58 6.62 -13.20 -7.45
CA ILE A 58 5.19 -12.89 -7.38
C ILE A 58 4.76 -11.78 -8.35
N LYS A 59 5.69 -10.87 -8.68
CA LYS A 59 5.38 -9.72 -9.54
C LYS A 59 6.63 -9.21 -10.25
N ILE A 60 6.42 -8.73 -11.48
CA ILE A 60 7.36 -7.89 -12.22
C ILE A 60 6.67 -6.53 -12.38
N LEU A 61 7.37 -5.46 -12.00
CA LEU A 61 6.93 -4.10 -12.21
C LEU A 61 7.54 -3.58 -13.49
N GLU A 62 6.68 -3.44 -14.50
CA GLU A 62 7.02 -2.96 -15.84
C GLU A 62 6.71 -1.46 -15.97
N GLY A 63 7.21 -0.84 -17.03
CA GLY A 63 6.84 0.51 -17.44
C GLY A 63 7.98 1.54 -17.38
N SER A 64 9.16 1.15 -16.90
CA SER A 64 10.35 1.96 -17.12
C SER A 64 10.90 1.71 -18.52
N ASN A 65 11.52 2.74 -19.12
CA ASN A 65 12.05 2.68 -20.50
C ASN A 65 13.58 2.62 -20.53
N GLU A 66 14.22 2.35 -19.40
CA GLU A 66 15.67 2.41 -19.24
C GLU A 66 16.13 1.56 -18.05
N GLU A 67 17.43 1.36 -17.88
CA GLU A 67 17.96 0.60 -16.75
C GLU A 67 17.76 1.34 -15.42
N LEU A 68 17.43 0.59 -14.36
CA LEU A 68 17.20 1.14 -13.03
C LEU A 68 18.40 0.87 -12.11
N ILE A 69 18.99 1.94 -11.57
CA ILE A 69 20.21 1.84 -10.74
C ILE A 69 19.87 1.53 -9.28
N ASP A 70 18.93 2.29 -8.72
CA ASP A 70 18.52 2.16 -7.32
C ASP A 70 17.00 2.05 -7.22
N VAL A 71 16.53 1.44 -6.13
CA VAL A 71 15.15 1.16 -5.81
C VAL A 71 14.96 1.41 -4.32
N ASP A 72 13.82 1.98 -3.95
CA ASP A 72 13.41 2.14 -2.58
C ASP A 72 11.95 1.77 -2.39
N TRP A 73 11.63 1.20 -1.23
CA TRP A 73 10.28 0.76 -0.88
C TRP A 73 9.71 1.66 0.22
N ASN A 74 8.81 2.57 -0.17
CA ASN A 74 8.11 3.41 0.79
C ASN A 74 6.86 2.70 1.31
N TYR A 75 6.95 2.18 2.53
CA TYR A 75 5.83 1.48 3.16
C TYR A 75 4.67 2.42 3.50
N ARG A 76 4.92 3.67 3.89
CA ARG A 76 3.87 4.62 4.29
C ARG A 76 2.94 4.95 3.13
N ASN A 77 3.49 5.24 1.96
CA ASN A 77 2.76 5.62 0.75
C ASN A 77 2.41 4.43 -0.16
N VAL A 78 2.79 3.21 0.22
CA VAL A 78 2.68 1.99 -0.62
C VAL A 78 3.20 2.23 -2.03
N ALA A 79 4.44 2.71 -2.11
CA ALA A 79 5.07 3.04 -3.36
C ALA A 79 6.46 2.44 -3.45
N ILE A 80 6.82 2.00 -4.65
CA ILE A 80 8.19 1.65 -5.01
C ILE A 80 8.70 2.75 -5.93
N VAL A 81 9.90 3.24 -5.62
CA VAL A 81 10.55 4.33 -6.34
C VAL A 81 11.85 3.79 -6.92
N ALA A 82 12.16 4.10 -8.17
CA ALA A 82 13.45 3.75 -8.75
C ALA A 82 14.03 4.89 -9.58
N ASN A 83 15.36 4.94 -9.68
CA ASN A 83 16.06 5.93 -10.50
C ASN A 83 16.56 5.31 -11.81
N GLY A 84 16.24 5.97 -12.93
CA GLY A 84 16.68 5.62 -14.26
C GLY A 84 18.11 6.06 -14.54
N MET A 85 18.90 5.17 -15.16
CA MET A 85 20.32 5.36 -15.40
C MET A 85 20.64 6.41 -16.47
N ASP A 86 19.90 6.42 -17.57
CA ASP A 86 20.23 7.19 -18.75
C ASP A 86 19.65 8.61 -18.68
N THR A 87 18.41 8.72 -18.21
CA THR A 87 17.67 9.99 -18.15
C THR A 87 17.77 10.68 -16.79
N GLY A 88 18.10 9.93 -15.73
CA GLY A 88 18.04 10.39 -14.35
C GLY A 88 16.60 10.57 -13.81
N MET A 89 15.58 10.13 -14.56
CA MET A 89 14.19 10.19 -14.12
C MET A 89 13.95 9.30 -12.91
N VAL A 90 12.95 9.67 -12.12
CA VAL A 90 12.48 8.87 -10.98
C VAL A 90 11.13 8.27 -11.35
N TYR A 91 11.10 6.94 -11.42
CA TYR A 91 9.90 6.16 -11.68
C TYR A 91 9.23 5.79 -10.36
N ILE A 92 7.90 5.83 -10.34
CA ILE A 92 7.11 5.55 -9.15
C ILE A 92 6.01 4.56 -9.53
N TRP A 93 5.99 3.42 -8.85
CA TRP A 93 4.90 2.45 -8.88
C TRP A 93 4.11 2.59 -7.59
N SER A 94 2.83 2.89 -7.72
CA SER A 94 1.91 3.03 -6.59
C SER A 94 0.63 2.22 -6.84
N ILE A 95 -0.12 1.97 -5.77
CA ILE A 95 -1.45 1.36 -5.89
C ILE A 95 -2.41 2.40 -6.49
N ILE A 96 -3.07 2.04 -7.59
CA ILE A 96 -4.16 2.83 -8.17
C ILE A 96 -5.46 2.26 -7.63
N ILE A 97 -6.08 2.96 -6.68
CA ILE A 97 -7.38 2.59 -6.15
C ILE A 97 -8.45 3.21 -7.05
N PRO A 98 -9.30 2.40 -7.73
CA PRO A 98 -10.36 2.94 -8.56
C PRO A 98 -11.39 3.68 -7.70
N GLN A 99 -11.97 4.74 -8.27
CA GLN A 99 -13.06 5.46 -7.64
C GLN A 99 -14.30 4.57 -7.62
N ARG A 100 -14.83 4.30 -6.42
CA ARG A 100 -16.06 3.51 -6.25
C ARG A 100 -17.28 4.40 -6.35
N TRP A 101 -18.34 3.92 -7.01
CA TRP A 101 -19.60 4.68 -7.11
C TRP A 101 -20.34 4.79 -5.79
N SER A 102 -20.08 3.91 -4.83
CA SER A 102 -20.59 4.02 -3.45
C SER A 102 -20.08 5.27 -2.71
N ALA A 103 -19.06 5.95 -3.22
CA ALA A 103 -18.64 7.25 -2.68
C ALA A 103 -19.50 8.44 -3.19
N LEU A 104 -20.35 8.24 -4.20
CA LEU A 104 -21.21 9.30 -4.75
C LEU A 104 -22.44 9.56 -3.89
N ALA A 105 -23.00 8.52 -3.29
CA ALA A 105 -24.13 8.61 -2.40
C ALA A 105 -24.06 7.47 -1.35
N PRO A 106 -24.41 7.74 -0.08
CA PRO A 106 -24.24 6.77 1.01
C PRO A 106 -25.13 5.51 0.88
N ASP A 107 -26.18 5.59 0.08
CA ASP A 107 -27.14 4.52 -0.22
C ASP A 107 -26.76 3.70 -1.46
N PHE A 108 -25.66 4.03 -2.14
CA PHE A 108 -25.22 3.27 -3.32
C PHE A 108 -24.36 2.08 -2.94
N GLU A 109 -24.80 0.89 -3.36
CA GLU A 109 -24.03 -0.35 -3.28
C GLU A 109 -23.57 -0.76 -4.69
N GLU A 110 -22.28 -1.05 -4.82
CA GLU A 110 -21.71 -1.50 -6.09
C GLU A 110 -21.89 -3.02 -6.20
N ILE A 111 -22.66 -3.46 -7.20
CA ILE A 111 -22.91 -4.87 -7.48
C ILE A 111 -22.11 -5.32 -8.70
N GLU A 112 -21.35 -6.40 -8.56
CA GLU A 112 -20.60 -7.00 -9.68
C GLU A 112 -21.47 -7.93 -10.53
N GLU A 113 -22.46 -8.57 -9.89
CA GLU A 113 -23.41 -9.49 -10.50
C GLU A 113 -24.85 -9.08 -10.16
N ASN A 114 -25.80 -9.50 -10.99
CA ASN A 114 -27.21 -9.24 -10.72
C ASN A 114 -27.66 -10.01 -9.48
N ILE A 115 -28.34 -9.31 -8.58
CA ILE A 115 -28.95 -9.89 -7.38
C ILE A 115 -30.46 -9.91 -7.59
N ASP A 116 -31.08 -11.06 -7.33
CA ASP A 116 -32.54 -11.16 -7.30
C ASP A 116 -33.04 -10.50 -6.02
N TYR A 117 -33.86 -9.46 -6.19
CA TYR A 117 -34.43 -8.74 -5.07
C TYR A 117 -35.53 -9.58 -4.40
N GLU A 118 -35.36 -9.89 -3.11
CA GLU A 118 -36.41 -10.43 -2.26
C GLU A 118 -37.13 -9.27 -1.57
N GLU A 119 -38.26 -8.85 -2.15
CA GLU A 119 -39.16 -7.85 -1.57
C GLU A 119 -39.59 -8.27 -0.17
N LYS A 120 -39.43 -7.38 0.82
CA LYS A 120 -39.95 -7.66 2.17
C LYS A 120 -41.45 -7.39 2.18
N GLU A 121 -42.20 -8.22 2.89
CA GLU A 121 -43.67 -8.10 2.98
C GLU A 121 -44.15 -6.73 3.48
N ASP A 122 -43.34 -6.04 4.29
CA ASP A 122 -43.63 -4.73 4.89
C ASP A 122 -43.14 -3.52 4.08
N GLU A 123 -42.54 -3.74 2.89
CA GLU A 123 -41.94 -2.68 2.06
C GLU A 123 -42.97 -1.63 1.60
N PHE A 124 -44.21 -2.04 1.35
CA PHE A 124 -45.29 -1.18 0.86
C PHE A 124 -46.29 -0.77 1.96
N ASP A 125 -46.03 -1.14 3.21
CA ASP A 125 -46.88 -0.78 4.34
C ASP A 125 -46.59 0.65 4.82
N LEU A 126 -47.63 1.32 5.33
CA LEU A 126 -47.45 2.62 6.00
C LEU A 126 -46.88 2.38 7.40
N HIS A 127 -45.59 2.64 7.57
CA HIS A 127 -44.92 2.59 8.87
C HIS A 127 -45.19 3.87 9.70
N ASP A 128 -45.30 3.71 11.01
CA ASP A 128 -45.34 4.83 11.96
C ASP A 128 -43.93 5.40 12.13
N LEU A 129 -43.75 6.68 11.80
CA LEU A 129 -42.46 7.40 11.85
C LEU A 129 -41.84 7.45 13.27
N ASP A 130 -42.67 7.28 14.30
CA ASP A 130 -42.24 7.34 15.70
C ASP A 130 -41.32 6.16 16.07
N ASP A 131 -41.53 4.97 15.51
CA ASP A 131 -40.70 3.80 15.79
C ASP A 131 -39.29 3.94 15.20
N ASP A 132 -39.15 4.60 14.06
CA ASP A 132 -37.85 4.84 13.43
C ASP A 132 -37.06 5.96 14.13
N LEU A 133 -37.76 7.01 14.57
CA LEU A 133 -37.16 8.07 15.39
C LEU A 133 -36.61 7.52 16.71
N ASN A 134 -37.36 6.66 17.39
CA ASN A 134 -36.91 6.03 18.63
C ASN A 134 -35.64 5.16 18.42
N LYS A 135 -35.56 4.42 17.30
CA LYS A 135 -34.35 3.64 16.95
C LYS A 135 -33.14 4.55 16.71
N ILE A 136 -33.32 5.68 16.01
CA ILE A 136 -32.25 6.65 15.76
C ILE A 136 -31.76 7.24 17.09
N GLU A 137 -32.67 7.65 17.96
CA GLU A 137 -32.32 8.22 19.27
C GLU A 137 -31.58 7.24 20.19
N GLU A 138 -31.84 5.93 20.09
CA GLU A 138 -31.08 4.92 20.82
C GLU A 138 -29.66 4.75 20.27
N VAL A 139 -29.51 4.76 18.93
CA VAL A 139 -28.20 4.63 18.26
C VAL A 139 -27.32 5.85 18.48
N GLU A 140 -27.90 7.05 18.56
CA GLU A 140 -27.14 8.30 18.75
C GLU A 140 -26.57 8.46 20.17
N LYS A 141 -27.01 7.66 21.16
CA LYS A 141 -26.53 7.73 22.56
C LYS A 141 -25.16 7.09 22.79
N VAL A 142 -24.36 6.92 21.73
CA VAL A 142 -23.01 6.35 21.80
C VAL A 142 -22.04 7.38 22.38
N VAL A 143 -21.14 6.92 23.25
CA VAL A 143 -20.05 7.75 23.78
C VAL A 143 -19.02 7.95 22.67
N VAL A 144 -18.81 9.21 22.27
CA VAL A 144 -17.85 9.60 21.22
C VAL A 144 -16.56 10.11 21.85
N ASP A 145 -15.44 9.52 21.46
CA ASP A 145 -14.10 10.02 21.78
C ASP A 145 -13.52 10.75 20.56
N VAL A 146 -13.04 11.97 20.78
CA VAL A 146 -12.43 12.83 19.76
C VAL A 146 -10.97 13.20 20.08
N LEU A 147 -10.43 12.70 21.19
CA LEU A 147 -9.10 13.04 21.70
C LEU A 147 -8.08 11.93 21.46
N THR A 148 -8.51 10.67 21.61
CA THR A 148 -7.63 9.53 21.41
C THR A 148 -7.23 9.43 19.95
N LYS A 149 -5.92 9.32 19.71
CA LYS A 149 -5.37 9.09 18.38
C LYS A 149 -5.18 7.59 18.18
N GLU A 150 -5.44 7.13 16.96
CA GLU A 150 -5.03 5.80 16.54
C GLU A 150 -3.50 5.69 16.59
N GLU A 151 -2.99 4.57 17.12
CA GLU A 151 -1.55 4.32 17.19
C GLU A 151 -1.01 3.73 15.89
N THR A 152 -1.85 2.97 15.17
CA THR A 152 -1.49 2.24 13.96
C THR A 152 -2.44 2.51 12.82
N ASP A 153 -1.94 2.44 11.59
CA ASP A 153 -2.77 2.46 10.39
C ASP A 153 -3.50 1.13 10.17
N ALA A 154 -4.33 1.06 9.10
CA ALA A 154 -5.06 -0.14 8.73
C ALA A 154 -4.18 -1.35 8.36
N ARG A 155 -2.87 -1.17 8.22
CA ARG A 155 -1.88 -2.23 7.93
C ARG A 155 -1.12 -2.65 9.20
N GLY A 156 -1.37 -2.00 10.34
CA GLY A 156 -0.69 -2.25 11.60
C GLY A 156 0.66 -1.53 11.74
N PHE A 157 0.98 -0.56 10.88
CA PHE A 157 2.20 0.23 11.03
C PHE A 157 1.97 1.44 11.93
N PRO A 158 2.93 1.78 12.82
CA PRO A 158 2.78 2.90 13.73
C PRO A 158 2.78 4.25 12.99
N PHE A 159 2.02 5.20 13.51
CA PHE A 159 2.12 6.60 13.11
C PHE A 159 3.31 7.26 13.79
N ASP A 160 4.47 7.33 13.12
CA ASP A 160 5.61 8.10 13.66
C ASP A 160 5.54 9.58 13.27
N GLU A 161 5.82 10.45 14.23
CA GLU A 161 6.04 11.88 13.98
C GLU A 161 7.17 12.06 12.96
N SER A 162 6.84 12.64 11.81
CA SER A 162 7.81 12.91 10.75
C SER A 162 8.21 14.37 10.76
N PHE A 163 9.45 14.63 10.36
CA PHE A 163 9.92 15.99 10.15
C PHE A 163 9.15 16.62 8.98
N VAL A 164 8.56 17.78 9.23
CA VAL A 164 7.90 18.60 8.20
C VAL A 164 8.92 19.65 7.76
N ILE A 165 9.20 19.71 6.45
CA ILE A 165 10.08 20.72 5.89
C ILE A 165 9.35 22.07 5.95
N ASP A 166 9.93 23.03 6.65
CA ASP A 166 9.38 24.40 6.73
C ASP A 166 9.40 25.08 5.36
N VAL A 167 8.31 25.78 5.04
CA VAL A 167 8.20 26.58 3.83
C VAL A 167 8.95 27.90 4.01
N ASP A 168 9.86 28.21 3.10
CA ASP A 168 10.52 29.51 3.08
C ASP A 168 9.57 30.58 2.55
N LEU A 169 9.03 31.39 3.47
CA LEU A 169 8.11 32.49 3.15
C LEU A 169 8.83 33.76 2.65
N SER A 170 10.16 33.82 2.74
CA SER A 170 10.91 35.02 2.34
C SER A 170 10.96 35.25 0.83
N LEU A 171 10.65 34.23 0.03
CA LEU A 171 10.65 34.26 -1.44
C LEU A 171 9.25 34.52 -2.04
N ALA A 172 8.22 34.69 -1.22
CA ALA A 172 6.83 34.81 -1.67
C ALA A 172 6.38 36.24 -2.01
N ASP A 173 7.20 37.25 -1.68
CA ASP A 173 6.87 38.68 -1.80
C ASP A 173 7.49 39.40 -3.03
N ASP A 174 8.09 38.66 -3.99
CA ASP A 174 8.65 39.22 -5.24
C ASP A 174 7.75 39.00 -6.49
#